data_AF-A0A8H8R9R3-F1
#
_entry.id   AF-A0A8H8R9R3-F1
#
_cell.length_a   1.000
_cell.length_b   1.000
_cell.length_c   1.000
_cell.angle_alpha   90.00
_cell.angle_beta   90.00
_cell.angle_gamma   90.00
#
_symmetry.space_group_name_H-M   'P 1'
#
loop_
_entity.id
_entity.type
_entity.pdbx_description
1 polymer ?
#
loop_
_entity_poly.entity_id
_entity_poly.type
_entity_poly.pdbx_seq_one_letter_code
_entity_poly.pdbx_strand_id
1 'polypeptide(L)'
;MVSFLLAQLCFAAALVNASPSHQSKPYFNWDDTNFILAFGDSYTYVQGTSGRQNYSFIGDLQNYSFTPEKLLSDEIVQNQIGTSAGGPNWVEYLTGCFSGLPSRCKKQLWNFAFAGSDVSTKYTPLHHNYSVSFTNQIAQWNTYARPILPVTLSKSIVAVFIGINDISDSSKYTFPRANASDFPSFYNQIINTEFEALDTVYQAGYRNFLFMNLPPLERTPGNVKPGITPLPNSTMLQTYNTLLSTATSTFATTHPGTKSMLFDTYSFLTSILDNPAPYGITNTTSFCPRYDAPDIETNYAAYGCVPLEQYFWYNSGHITWRVHGFLAGAVRGFLESEGY
;
A
#
# COMPACT_ATOMS: atom_id res chain seq x y z
N MET A 1 -61.98 -56.78 18.91
CA MET A 1 -61.73 -55.41 19.40
C MET A 1 -60.24 -55.14 19.36
N VAL A 2 -59.77 -54.43 18.34
CA VAL A 2 -58.37 -53.97 18.26
C VAL A 2 -58.47 -52.48 17.94
N SER A 3 -58.14 -51.63 18.91
CA SER A 3 -58.07 -50.18 18.74
C SER A 3 -56.64 -49.78 18.41
N PHE A 4 -56.45 -49.17 17.24
CA PHE A 4 -55.22 -48.47 16.88
C PHE A 4 -55.31 -47.02 17.38
N LEU A 5 -54.36 -46.61 18.23
CA LEU A 5 -54.12 -45.20 18.55
C LEU A 5 -53.09 -44.63 17.55
N LEU A 6 -53.50 -43.65 16.74
CA LEU A 6 -52.59 -42.78 16.01
C LEU A 6 -52.07 -41.68 16.96
N ALA A 7 -50.76 -41.61 17.15
CA ALA A 7 -50.10 -40.46 17.75
C ALA A 7 -49.69 -39.47 16.64
N GLN A 8 -50.30 -38.29 16.62
CA GLN A 8 -49.88 -37.17 15.78
C GLN A 8 -48.71 -36.44 16.45
N LEU A 9 -47.54 -36.48 15.83
CA LEU A 9 -46.39 -35.64 16.16
C LEU A 9 -46.54 -34.28 15.49
N CYS A 10 -46.91 -33.26 16.25
CA CYS A 10 -46.83 -31.86 15.82
C CYS A 10 -45.38 -31.37 15.92
N PHE A 11 -44.71 -31.20 14.78
CA PHE A 11 -43.46 -30.43 14.71
C PHE A 11 -43.80 -28.93 14.74
N ALA A 12 -43.56 -28.29 15.87
CA ALA A 12 -43.54 -26.83 15.95
C ALA A 12 -42.24 -26.32 15.29
N ALA A 13 -42.35 -25.73 14.10
CA ALA A 13 -41.25 -25.00 13.50
C ALA A 13 -40.99 -23.73 14.32
N ALA A 14 -39.89 -23.73 15.08
CA ALA A 14 -39.40 -22.52 15.72
C ALA A 14 -38.85 -21.58 14.63
N LEU A 15 -39.63 -20.55 14.29
CA LEU A 15 -39.14 -19.42 13.51
C LEU A 15 -38.15 -18.64 14.39
N VAL A 16 -36.85 -18.91 14.19
CA VAL A 16 -35.79 -18.05 14.72
C VAL A 16 -35.81 -16.77 13.90
N ASN A 17 -36.50 -15.75 14.41
CA ASN A 17 -36.34 -14.39 13.92
C ASN A 17 -34.91 -13.95 14.25
N ALA A 18 -34.00 -14.11 13.29
CA ALA A 18 -32.72 -13.43 13.32
C ALA A 18 -33.02 -11.92 13.36
N SER A 19 -32.79 -11.30 14.52
CA SER A 19 -32.82 -9.84 14.62
C SER A 19 -31.84 -9.27 13.60
N PRO A 20 -32.14 -8.14 12.94
CA PRO A 20 -31.15 -7.47 12.12
C PRO A 20 -29.95 -7.21 13.03
N SER A 21 -28.79 -7.79 12.71
CA SER A 21 -27.56 -7.41 13.40
C SER A 21 -27.49 -5.90 13.26
N HIS A 22 -27.54 -5.16 14.36
CA HIS A 22 -27.20 -3.75 14.35
C HIS A 22 -25.80 -3.67 13.74
N GLN A 23 -25.71 -3.35 12.45
CA GLN A 23 -24.45 -3.04 11.81
C GLN A 23 -24.02 -1.75 12.49
N SER A 24 -23.15 -1.87 13.49
CA SER A 24 -22.47 -0.73 14.07
C SER A 24 -21.85 0.03 12.91
N LYS A 25 -22.17 1.31 12.77
CA LYS A 25 -21.52 2.16 11.77
C LYS A 25 -20.00 1.98 11.90
N PRO A 26 -19.26 1.90 10.78
CA PRO A 26 -17.81 1.81 10.85
C PRO A 26 -17.27 3.03 11.62
N TYR A 27 -16.48 2.76 12.66
CA TYR A 27 -15.87 3.78 13.51
C TYR A 27 -14.39 3.90 13.17
N PHE A 28 -13.95 5.14 12.95
CA PHE A 28 -12.56 5.47 12.72
C PHE A 28 -12.24 6.80 13.39
N ASN A 29 -11.07 6.89 14.01
CA ASN A 29 -10.52 8.14 14.53
C ASN A 29 -8.99 8.08 14.39
N TRP A 30 -8.42 8.99 13.59
CA TRP A 30 -6.99 9.05 13.37
C TRP A 30 -6.20 9.35 14.65
N ASP A 31 -6.72 10.18 15.55
CA ASP A 31 -6.05 10.56 16.79
C ASP A 31 -5.92 9.37 17.76
N ASP A 32 -6.94 8.50 17.80
CA ASP A 32 -6.91 7.26 18.61
C ASP A 32 -6.15 6.11 17.93
N THR A 33 -5.93 6.20 16.61
CA THR A 33 -5.16 5.19 15.87
C THR A 33 -3.71 5.16 16.34
N ASN A 34 -3.21 3.99 16.75
CA ASN A 34 -1.84 3.82 17.24
C ASN A 34 -1.08 2.67 16.57
N PHE A 35 -1.69 1.98 15.61
CA PHE A 35 -1.12 0.82 14.94
C PHE A 35 -1.38 0.88 13.43
N ILE A 36 -0.31 0.94 12.64
CA ILE A 36 -0.37 0.91 11.18
C ILE A 36 0.20 -0.41 10.71
N LEU A 37 -0.62 -1.16 9.98
CA LEU A 37 -0.20 -2.33 9.22
C LEU A 37 -0.07 -1.94 7.75
N ALA A 38 1.15 -1.86 7.22
CA ALA A 38 1.40 -1.40 5.86
C ALA A 38 1.75 -2.54 4.91
N PHE A 39 1.14 -2.55 3.73
CA PHE A 39 1.43 -3.44 2.61
C PHE A 39 1.62 -2.62 1.34
N GLY A 40 2.38 -3.12 0.38
CA GLY A 40 2.61 -2.39 -0.86
C GLY A 40 3.94 -2.66 -1.52
N ASP A 41 4.41 -1.67 -2.26
CA ASP A 41 5.65 -1.73 -3.03
C ASP A 41 6.72 -0.74 -2.54
N SER A 42 7.58 -0.31 -3.47
CA SER A 42 8.70 0.59 -3.21
C SER A 42 8.28 1.98 -2.71
N TYR A 43 7.04 2.41 -2.95
CA TYR A 43 6.52 3.68 -2.40
C TYR A 43 6.23 3.59 -0.89
N THR A 44 6.19 2.39 -0.32
CA THR A 44 5.79 2.16 1.07
C THR A 44 6.82 1.37 1.88
N TYR A 45 7.69 0.58 1.25
CA TYR A 45 8.69 -0.21 1.99
C TYR A 45 9.57 0.65 2.90
N VAL A 46 9.92 0.09 4.05
CA VAL A 46 10.92 0.62 4.97
C VAL A 46 11.97 -0.46 5.24
N GLN A 47 13.23 -0.08 5.42
CA GLN A 47 14.29 -1.02 5.76
C GLN A 47 14.19 -1.46 7.22
N GLY A 48 14.33 -2.77 7.47
CA GLY A 48 14.51 -3.33 8.81
C GLY A 48 15.88 -4.00 8.97
N THR A 49 16.32 -4.23 10.21
CA THR A 49 17.58 -4.95 10.50
C THR A 49 17.52 -6.44 10.12
N SER A 50 16.31 -7.01 10.07
CA SER A 50 16.05 -8.39 9.63
C SER A 50 15.47 -8.50 8.22
N GLY A 51 15.38 -7.38 7.52
CA GLY A 51 14.91 -7.25 6.15
C GLY A 51 15.99 -7.47 5.11
N ARG A 52 15.57 -7.53 3.85
CA ARG A 52 16.49 -7.50 2.73
C ARG A 52 16.88 -6.06 2.45
N GLN A 53 18.19 -5.79 2.39
CA GLN A 53 18.73 -4.46 2.15
C GLN A 53 18.14 -3.82 0.87
N ASN A 54 17.57 -2.63 0.99
CA ASN A 54 16.87 -1.83 -0.03
C ASN A 54 15.52 -2.40 -0.52
N TYR A 55 14.94 -3.38 0.19
CA TYR A 55 13.71 -4.03 -0.27
C TYR A 55 12.63 -4.23 0.77
N SER A 56 12.95 -4.51 2.03
CA SER A 56 11.93 -4.90 3.00
C SER A 56 12.31 -4.61 4.44
N PHE A 57 11.26 -4.55 5.28
CA PHE A 57 11.41 -4.52 6.72
C PHE A 57 11.88 -5.88 7.25
N ILE A 58 11.21 -6.96 6.83
CA ILE A 58 11.48 -8.31 7.33
C ILE A 58 11.50 -9.35 6.21
N GLY A 59 12.60 -10.11 6.14
CA GLY A 59 12.73 -11.26 5.23
C GLY A 59 12.58 -10.95 3.74
N ASP A 60 12.52 -12.02 2.95
CA ASP A 60 12.25 -12.01 1.51
C ASP A 60 11.72 -13.42 1.11
N LEU A 61 11.45 -13.71 -0.16
CA LEU A 61 10.95 -15.05 -0.52
C LEU A 61 11.95 -16.19 -0.25
N GLN A 62 13.25 -15.91 -0.19
CA GLN A 62 14.27 -16.91 0.12
C GLN A 62 14.41 -17.13 1.64
N ASN A 63 14.03 -16.12 2.43
CA ASN A 63 14.02 -16.13 3.89
C ASN A 63 12.63 -15.71 4.41
N TYR A 64 11.61 -16.46 3.98
CA TYR A 64 10.20 -16.05 4.11
C TYR A 64 9.63 -16.18 5.53
N SER A 65 10.05 -17.21 6.27
CA SER A 65 9.63 -17.42 7.65
C SER A 65 10.50 -16.65 8.64
N PHE A 66 9.92 -16.28 9.77
CA PHE A 66 10.65 -15.67 10.89
C PHE A 66 10.05 -16.08 12.23
N THR A 67 10.88 -16.01 13.27
CA THR A 67 10.45 -16.30 14.65
C THR A 67 9.85 -15.05 15.31
N PRO A 68 9.08 -15.21 16.41
CA PRO A 68 8.64 -14.08 17.22
C PRO A 68 9.77 -13.16 17.65
N GLU A 69 10.90 -13.72 18.09
CA GLU A 69 12.05 -12.95 18.55
C GLU A 69 12.63 -12.11 17.42
N LYS A 70 12.73 -12.68 16.21
CA LYS A 70 13.21 -11.96 15.03
C LYS A 70 12.30 -10.79 14.68
N LEU A 71 10.98 -10.99 14.64
CA LEU A 71 10.02 -9.92 14.36
C LEU A 71 10.05 -8.81 15.43
N LEU A 72 10.07 -9.19 16.72
CA LEU A 72 9.95 -8.24 17.82
C LEU A 72 11.26 -7.48 18.13
N SER A 73 12.39 -7.95 17.59
CA SER A 73 13.70 -7.27 17.68
C SER A 73 14.10 -6.56 16.38
N ASP A 74 13.31 -6.66 15.32
CA ASP A 74 13.56 -5.98 14.06
C ASP A 74 13.38 -4.47 14.23
N GLU A 75 14.40 -3.70 13.86
CA GLU A 75 14.41 -2.25 14.00
C GLU A 75 14.30 -1.59 12.64
N ILE A 76 13.46 -0.56 12.53
CA ILE A 76 13.43 0.31 11.36
C ILE A 76 14.79 1.02 11.26
N VAL A 77 15.42 0.88 10.10
CA VAL A 77 16.69 1.54 9.78
C VAL A 77 16.41 2.66 8.80
N GLN A 78 16.78 3.88 9.17
CA GLN A 78 16.64 5.03 8.30
C GLN A 78 17.98 5.67 7.99
N ASN A 79 18.23 5.79 6.70
CA ASN A 79 19.36 6.46 6.06
C ASN A 79 18.97 6.71 4.58
N GLN A 80 19.88 7.26 3.77
CA GLN A 80 19.58 7.57 2.35
C GLN A 80 19.02 6.38 1.54
N ILE A 81 19.36 5.14 1.90
CA ILE A 81 18.92 3.92 1.21
C ILE A 81 17.87 3.12 1.99
N GLY A 82 17.37 3.64 3.11
CA GLY A 82 16.36 2.98 3.95
C GLY A 82 14.98 2.92 3.30
N THR A 83 14.76 3.72 2.26
CA THR A 83 13.57 3.70 1.39
C THR A 83 13.96 4.03 -0.06
N SER A 84 12.99 3.99 -0.98
CA SER A 84 13.18 4.46 -2.36
C SER A 84 13.09 5.97 -2.54
N ALA A 85 13.02 6.75 -1.45
CA ALA A 85 12.81 8.20 -1.48
C ALA A 85 14.09 9.04 -1.26
N GLY A 86 15.22 8.40 -0.94
CA GLY A 86 16.43 9.12 -0.53
C GLY A 86 16.37 9.70 0.88
N GLY A 87 15.52 9.11 1.74
CA GLY A 87 15.15 9.58 3.08
C GLY A 87 13.82 8.95 3.50
N PRO A 88 13.09 9.52 4.48
CA PRO A 88 11.82 8.93 4.90
C PRO A 88 10.73 8.96 3.83
N ASN A 89 9.92 7.90 3.78
CA ASN A 89 8.75 7.83 2.92
C ASN A 89 7.47 8.31 3.64
N TRP A 90 6.34 8.25 2.94
CA TRP A 90 5.07 8.80 3.44
C TRP A 90 4.57 8.12 4.72
N VAL A 91 4.78 6.81 4.87
CA VAL A 91 4.27 6.07 6.04
C VAL A 91 5.12 6.34 7.29
N GLU A 92 6.43 6.59 7.11
CA GLU A 92 7.30 7.03 8.20
C GLU A 92 6.93 8.45 8.65
N TYR A 93 6.72 9.39 7.73
CA TYR A 93 6.24 10.74 8.07
C TYR A 93 4.84 10.72 8.72
N LEU A 94 3.95 9.86 8.22
CA LEU A 94 2.58 9.76 8.73
C LEU A 94 2.57 9.31 10.19
N THR A 95 3.40 8.32 10.52
CA THR A 95 3.49 7.71 11.86
C THR A 95 4.47 8.42 12.80
N GLY A 96 5.46 9.13 12.25
CA GLY A 96 6.64 9.62 12.98
C GLY A 96 7.62 8.52 13.38
N CYS A 97 7.44 7.30 12.87
CA CYS A 97 8.25 6.13 13.21
C CYS A 97 9.44 6.01 12.24
N PHE A 98 10.46 6.84 12.44
CA PHE A 98 11.60 6.94 11.53
C PHE A 98 12.72 5.93 11.80
N SER A 99 12.85 5.38 13.00
CA SER A 99 13.89 4.40 13.30
C SER A 99 13.64 3.65 14.60
N GLY A 100 14.36 2.54 14.79
CA GLY A 100 14.29 1.71 15.99
C GLY A 100 13.09 0.77 15.99
N LEU A 101 12.75 0.24 17.17
CA LEU A 101 11.70 -0.77 17.29
C LEU A 101 10.31 -0.17 16.97
N PRO A 102 9.52 -0.78 16.05
CA PRO A 102 8.15 -0.33 15.76
C PRO A 102 7.26 -0.19 16.99
N SER A 103 7.44 -1.06 17.99
CA SER A 103 6.67 -1.08 19.23
C SER A 103 6.93 0.13 20.14
N ARG A 104 8.01 0.88 19.93
CA ARG A 104 8.36 2.09 20.69
C ARG A 104 7.84 3.38 20.05
N CYS A 105 7.34 3.31 18.82
CA CYS A 105 6.74 4.44 18.14
C CYS A 105 5.34 4.76 18.69
N LYS A 106 4.99 6.06 18.78
CA LYS A 106 3.66 6.50 19.23
C LYS A 106 2.54 5.91 18.37
N LYS A 107 2.75 5.91 17.06
CA LYS A 107 1.97 5.14 16.10
C LYS A 107 2.90 4.06 15.55
N GLN A 108 2.66 2.81 15.93
CA GLN A 108 3.51 1.69 15.53
C GLN A 108 3.41 1.48 14.03
N LEU A 109 4.54 1.21 13.37
CA LEU A 109 4.61 0.93 11.95
C LEU A 109 5.10 -0.51 11.72
N TRP A 110 4.17 -1.40 11.44
CA TRP A 110 4.48 -2.78 11.04
C TRP A 110 4.33 -2.90 9.53
N ASN A 111 5.45 -2.87 8.83
CA ASN A 111 5.50 -2.74 7.38
C ASN A 111 5.90 -4.05 6.73
N PHE A 112 5.06 -4.55 5.82
CA PHE A 112 5.29 -5.76 5.03
C PHE A 112 5.41 -5.44 3.53
N ALA A 113 5.44 -4.15 3.15
CA ALA A 113 5.68 -3.74 1.79
C ALA A 113 7.08 -4.19 1.31
N PHE A 114 7.16 -4.55 0.03
CA PHE A 114 8.39 -5.04 -0.58
C PHE A 114 8.70 -4.24 -1.84
N ALA A 115 9.89 -3.65 -1.93
CA ALA A 115 10.25 -2.84 -3.10
C ALA A 115 10.25 -3.68 -4.40
N GLY A 116 9.53 -3.21 -5.43
CA GLY A 116 9.32 -3.97 -6.66
C GLY A 116 8.27 -5.08 -6.55
N SER A 117 7.37 -5.01 -5.56
CA SER A 117 6.24 -5.92 -5.47
C SER A 117 5.17 -5.59 -6.50
N ASP A 118 4.75 -6.61 -7.24
CA ASP A 118 3.46 -6.68 -7.92
C ASP A 118 2.40 -7.30 -7.01
N VAL A 119 1.13 -7.25 -7.42
CA VAL A 119 0.05 -7.89 -6.66
C VAL A 119 0.24 -9.41 -6.60
N SER A 120 0.51 -10.04 -7.75
CA SER A 120 0.58 -11.50 -7.86
C SER A 120 1.37 -11.97 -9.08
N THR A 121 2.14 -13.05 -8.89
CA THR A 121 2.88 -13.72 -9.97
C THR A 121 1.99 -14.35 -11.06
N LYS A 122 0.67 -14.34 -10.86
CA LYS A 122 -0.31 -14.74 -11.88
C LYS A 122 -0.31 -13.79 -13.09
N TYR A 123 0.03 -12.52 -12.89
CA TYR A 123 -0.13 -11.46 -13.89
C TYR A 123 1.21 -10.97 -14.45
N THR A 124 2.19 -10.78 -13.57
CA THR A 124 3.54 -10.30 -13.88
C THR A 124 4.57 -11.19 -13.18
N PRO A 125 5.76 -11.45 -13.77
CA PRO A 125 6.82 -12.19 -13.10
C PRO A 125 7.43 -11.37 -11.96
N LEU A 126 8.05 -12.05 -11.00
CA LEU A 126 8.82 -11.35 -9.95
C LEU A 126 9.98 -10.54 -10.55
N HIS A 127 10.20 -9.31 -10.06
CA HIS A 127 11.37 -8.49 -10.43
C HIS A 127 12.69 -9.16 -10.04
N HIS A 128 12.68 -9.87 -8.91
CA HIS A 128 13.78 -10.69 -8.43
C HIS A 128 13.26 -12.01 -7.87
N ASN A 129 14.07 -13.06 -7.90
CA ASN A 129 13.69 -14.37 -7.34
C ASN A 129 13.45 -14.36 -5.81
N TYR A 130 13.78 -13.26 -5.14
CA TYR A 130 13.53 -13.01 -3.73
C TYR A 130 12.34 -12.05 -3.49
N SER A 131 11.75 -11.45 -4.53
CA SER A 131 10.69 -10.44 -4.37
C SER A 131 9.42 -11.04 -3.78
N VAL A 132 8.84 -10.41 -2.75
CA VAL A 132 7.60 -10.85 -2.11
C VAL A 132 6.41 -10.11 -2.73
N SER A 133 5.59 -10.81 -3.52
CA SER A 133 4.34 -10.25 -4.08
C SER A 133 3.35 -9.86 -2.97
N PHE A 134 2.43 -8.94 -3.24
CA PHE A 134 1.44 -8.47 -2.25
C PHE A 134 0.64 -9.61 -1.60
N THR A 135 0.19 -10.58 -2.40
CA THR A 135 -0.47 -11.79 -1.90
C THR A 135 0.40 -12.58 -0.92
N ASN A 136 1.71 -12.66 -1.17
CA ASN A 136 2.66 -13.28 -0.27
C ASN A 136 2.99 -12.38 0.94
N GLN A 137 2.99 -11.05 0.82
CA GLN A 137 3.14 -10.16 1.98
C GLN A 137 2.03 -10.41 3.00
N ILE A 138 0.78 -10.51 2.53
CA ILE A 138 -0.38 -10.82 3.38
C ILE A 138 -0.27 -12.24 3.97
N ALA A 139 0.12 -13.23 3.17
CA ALA A 139 0.29 -14.60 3.67
C ALA A 139 1.41 -14.71 4.71
N GLN A 140 2.52 -14.00 4.51
CA GLN A 140 3.66 -13.92 5.43
C GLN A 140 3.24 -13.29 6.75
N TRP A 141 2.59 -12.13 6.70
CA TRP A 141 2.05 -11.45 7.87
C TRP A 141 1.06 -12.36 8.61
N ASN A 142 0.10 -12.95 7.90
CA ASN A 142 -0.96 -13.76 8.51
C ASN A 142 -0.41 -15.00 9.24
N THR A 143 0.64 -15.61 8.66
CA THR A 143 1.26 -16.82 9.20
C THR A 143 2.20 -16.52 10.36
N TYR A 144 3.10 -15.55 10.17
CA TYR A 144 4.24 -15.37 11.06
C TYR A 144 4.13 -14.16 11.99
N ALA A 145 3.35 -13.13 11.64
CA ALA A 145 3.29 -11.90 12.44
C ALA A 145 1.97 -11.74 13.20
N ARG A 146 0.84 -12.03 12.56
CA ARG A 146 -0.51 -11.89 13.14
C ARG A 146 -0.65 -12.54 14.53
N PRO A 147 -0.13 -13.76 14.80
CA PRO A 147 -0.26 -14.38 16.13
C PRO A 147 0.53 -13.69 17.26
N ILE A 148 1.41 -12.75 16.92
CA ILE A 148 2.46 -12.21 17.79
C ILE A 148 2.25 -10.72 18.04
N LEU A 149 1.77 -9.98 17.02
CA LEU A 149 1.63 -8.54 17.08
C LEU A 149 0.57 -8.12 18.12
N PRO A 150 0.91 -7.25 19.09
CA PRO A 150 0.01 -6.84 20.17
C PRO A 150 -0.96 -5.73 19.72
N VAL A 151 -1.74 -6.01 18.68
CA VAL A 151 -2.64 -5.02 18.06
C VAL A 151 -3.95 -4.88 18.85
N THR A 152 -4.37 -3.65 19.10
CA THR A 152 -5.76 -3.33 19.44
C THR A 152 -6.49 -3.00 18.15
N LEU A 153 -7.28 -3.95 17.62
CA LEU A 153 -7.88 -3.85 16.27
C LEU A 153 -8.76 -2.61 16.04
N SER A 154 -9.40 -2.07 17.09
CA SER A 154 -10.19 -0.83 16.97
C SER A 154 -9.33 0.43 16.83
N LYS A 155 -8.03 0.34 17.16
CA LYS A 155 -7.03 1.41 17.06
C LYS A 155 -6.02 1.18 15.93
N SER A 156 -6.32 0.23 15.04
CA SER A 156 -5.47 -0.09 13.90
C SER A 156 -6.04 0.40 12.58
N ILE A 157 -5.14 0.67 11.64
CA ILE A 157 -5.43 0.93 10.24
C ILE A 157 -4.51 0.09 9.37
N VAL A 158 -5.06 -0.45 8.28
CA VAL A 158 -4.32 -1.11 7.21
C VAL A 158 -4.04 -0.08 6.12
N ALA A 159 -2.79 0.09 5.72
CA ALA A 159 -2.38 0.98 4.65
C ALA A 159 -1.92 0.18 3.44
N VAL A 160 -2.49 0.44 2.27
CA VAL A 160 -2.21 -0.28 1.02
C VAL A 160 -1.83 0.70 -0.08
N PHE A 161 -0.63 0.55 -0.63
CA PHE A 161 -0.20 1.26 -1.83
C PHE A 161 0.56 0.29 -2.75
N ILE A 162 -0.16 -0.23 -3.75
CA ILE A 162 0.28 -1.31 -4.65
C ILE A 162 -0.29 -1.07 -6.06
N GLY A 163 0.24 -1.78 -7.07
CA GLY A 163 -0.20 -1.68 -8.46
C GLY A 163 0.70 -0.81 -9.35
N ILE A 164 1.69 -0.11 -8.77
CA ILE A 164 2.63 0.76 -9.48
C ILE A 164 3.50 -0.07 -10.43
N ASN A 165 4.01 -1.20 -9.93
CA ASN A 165 4.79 -2.14 -10.73
C ASN A 165 3.90 -2.87 -11.74
N ASP A 166 2.72 -3.35 -11.32
CA ASP A 166 1.80 -4.10 -12.18
C ASP A 166 1.44 -3.32 -13.45
N ILE A 167 1.07 -2.04 -13.32
CA ILE A 167 0.71 -1.21 -14.48
C ILE A 167 1.93 -0.88 -15.34
N SER A 168 3.11 -0.72 -14.73
CA SER A 168 4.35 -0.37 -15.43
C SER A 168 4.85 -1.56 -16.26
N ASP A 169 4.88 -2.75 -15.67
CA ASP A 169 5.38 -3.98 -16.27
C ASP A 169 4.44 -4.53 -17.34
N SER A 170 3.13 -4.33 -17.15
CA SER A 170 2.12 -4.74 -18.12
C SER A 170 1.88 -3.72 -19.22
N SER A 171 2.41 -2.49 -19.12
CA SER A 171 2.12 -1.36 -20.04
C SER A 171 2.34 -1.65 -21.54
N LYS A 172 3.11 -2.69 -21.88
CA LYS A 172 3.39 -3.13 -23.25
C LYS A 172 2.81 -4.49 -23.60
N TYR A 173 2.00 -5.08 -22.73
CA TYR A 173 1.38 -6.37 -22.97
C TYR A 173 0.42 -6.31 -24.15
N THR A 174 0.36 -7.42 -24.88
CA THR A 174 -0.66 -7.69 -25.89
C THR A 174 -1.67 -8.68 -25.34
N PHE A 175 -2.90 -8.59 -25.84
CA PHE A 175 -4.03 -9.42 -25.40
C PHE A 175 -4.53 -10.33 -26.55
N PRO A 176 -5.08 -11.52 -26.25
CA PRO A 176 -5.48 -12.01 -24.91
C PRO A 176 -4.30 -12.47 -24.04
N ARG A 177 -4.41 -12.25 -22.72
CA ARG A 177 -3.40 -12.64 -21.72
C ARG A 177 -4.05 -12.84 -20.36
N ALA A 178 -3.66 -13.89 -19.64
CA ALA A 178 -4.18 -14.18 -18.29
C ALA A 178 -5.73 -14.09 -18.23
N ASN A 179 -6.42 -14.67 -19.22
CA ASN A 179 -7.89 -14.61 -19.37
C ASN A 179 -8.48 -13.20 -19.52
N ALA A 180 -7.68 -12.17 -19.79
CA ALA A 180 -8.13 -10.83 -20.13
C ALA A 180 -8.05 -10.58 -21.64
N SER A 181 -8.99 -9.78 -22.16
CA SER A 181 -9.06 -9.38 -23.58
C SER A 181 -8.47 -8.00 -23.85
N ASP A 182 -8.26 -7.20 -22.81
CA ASP A 182 -7.78 -5.82 -22.86
C ASP A 182 -7.21 -5.38 -21.51
N PHE A 183 -6.66 -4.16 -21.46
CA PHE A 183 -6.13 -3.58 -20.23
C PHE A 183 -7.18 -3.41 -19.11
N PRO A 184 -8.39 -2.87 -19.36
CA PRO A 184 -9.41 -2.78 -18.30
C PRO A 184 -9.74 -4.12 -17.65
N SER A 185 -9.98 -5.18 -18.43
CA SER A 185 -10.26 -6.52 -17.89
C SER A 185 -9.06 -7.13 -17.17
N PHE A 186 -7.83 -6.84 -17.62
CA PHE A 186 -6.60 -7.28 -16.96
C PHE A 186 -6.37 -6.59 -15.61
N TYR A 187 -6.49 -5.26 -15.55
CA TYR A 187 -6.36 -4.49 -14.32
C TYR A 187 -7.45 -4.86 -13.31
N ASN A 188 -8.68 -5.11 -13.77
CA ASN A 188 -9.75 -5.58 -12.89
C ASN A 188 -9.42 -6.94 -12.25
N GLN A 189 -8.77 -7.85 -12.97
CA GLN A 189 -8.32 -9.12 -12.39
C GLN A 189 -7.21 -8.94 -11.34
N ILE A 190 -6.24 -8.05 -11.60
CA ILE A 190 -5.19 -7.70 -10.63
C ILE A 190 -5.82 -7.17 -9.34
N ILE A 191 -6.69 -6.17 -9.45
CA ILE A 191 -7.36 -5.54 -8.31
C ILE A 191 -8.26 -6.55 -7.58
N ASN A 192 -8.98 -7.43 -8.29
CA ASN A 192 -9.74 -8.48 -7.62
C ASN A 192 -8.85 -9.38 -6.76
N THR A 193 -7.67 -9.78 -7.25
CA THR A 193 -6.71 -10.57 -6.48
C THR A 193 -6.13 -9.80 -5.29
N GLU A 194 -5.93 -8.48 -5.40
CA GLU A 194 -5.56 -7.61 -4.29
C GLU A 194 -6.61 -7.68 -3.16
N PHE A 195 -7.88 -7.48 -3.50
CA PHE A 195 -8.97 -7.48 -2.52
C PHE A 195 -9.28 -8.87 -1.96
N GLU A 196 -9.19 -9.94 -2.76
CA GLU A 196 -9.27 -11.33 -2.30
C GLU A 196 -8.20 -11.63 -1.23
N ALA A 197 -6.99 -11.10 -1.38
CA ALA A 197 -5.95 -11.26 -0.36
C ALA A 197 -6.29 -10.46 0.91
N LEU A 198 -6.80 -9.24 0.76
CA LEU A 198 -7.22 -8.38 1.88
C LEU A 198 -8.37 -8.95 2.70
N ASP A 199 -9.18 -9.86 2.15
CA ASP A 199 -10.16 -10.61 2.94
C ASP A 199 -9.48 -11.33 4.11
N THR A 200 -8.25 -11.81 3.96
CA THR A 200 -7.48 -12.41 5.07
C THR A 200 -7.28 -11.42 6.22
N VAL A 201 -7.01 -10.15 5.90
CA VAL A 201 -6.78 -9.07 6.87
C VAL A 201 -8.11 -8.65 7.52
N TYR A 202 -9.20 -8.58 6.75
CA TYR A 202 -10.54 -8.36 7.28
C TYR A 202 -11.00 -9.48 8.21
N GLN A 203 -10.80 -10.75 7.84
CA GLN A 203 -11.15 -11.91 8.67
C GLN A 203 -10.31 -11.97 9.96
N ALA A 204 -9.11 -11.37 9.96
CA ALA A 204 -8.31 -11.16 11.17
C ALA A 204 -8.84 -10.04 12.09
N GLY A 205 -9.92 -9.35 11.70
CA GLY A 205 -10.62 -8.38 12.54
C GLY A 205 -10.26 -6.92 12.29
N TYR A 206 -9.38 -6.61 11.32
CA TYR A 206 -9.13 -5.23 10.91
C TYR A 206 -10.37 -4.64 10.22
N ARG A 207 -10.66 -3.38 10.50
CA ARG A 207 -11.86 -2.70 9.98
C ARG A 207 -11.57 -1.36 9.31
N ASN A 208 -10.40 -0.76 9.49
CA ASN A 208 -10.04 0.51 8.87
C ASN A 208 -8.97 0.26 7.81
N PHE A 209 -9.26 0.64 6.57
CA PHE A 209 -8.38 0.45 5.43
C PHE A 209 -8.19 1.78 4.70
N LEU A 210 -6.94 2.18 4.55
CA LEU A 210 -6.49 3.27 3.69
C LEU A 210 -5.89 2.67 2.43
N PHE A 211 -6.46 3.03 1.29
CA PHE A 211 -5.96 2.73 -0.04
C PHE A 211 -5.40 3.99 -0.66
N MET A 212 -4.31 3.84 -1.40
CA MET A 212 -3.68 4.91 -2.17
C MET A 212 -3.85 4.57 -3.66
N ASN A 213 -4.44 5.47 -4.45
CA ASN A 213 -4.43 5.28 -5.90
C ASN A 213 -3.03 5.56 -6.49
N LEU A 214 -2.81 5.17 -7.76
CA LEU A 214 -1.49 5.21 -8.38
C LEU A 214 -0.99 6.65 -8.57
N PRO A 215 0.32 6.92 -8.39
CA PRO A 215 0.90 8.23 -8.68
C PRO A 215 0.86 8.53 -10.20
N PRO A 216 1.10 9.78 -10.63
CA PRO A 216 1.10 10.15 -12.06
C PRO A 216 2.34 9.61 -12.79
N LEU A 217 2.36 8.31 -13.09
CA LEU A 217 3.49 7.61 -13.70
C LEU A 217 3.81 8.05 -15.13
N GLU A 218 2.83 8.59 -15.86
CA GLU A 218 3.01 9.20 -17.16
C GLU A 218 3.83 10.50 -17.09
N ARG A 219 4.01 11.06 -15.89
CA ARG A 219 4.83 12.26 -15.62
C ARG A 219 6.24 11.94 -15.13
N THR A 220 6.61 10.65 -15.03
CA THR A 220 7.98 10.25 -14.63
C THR A 220 9.03 10.81 -15.59
N PRO A 221 10.29 11.00 -15.15
CA PRO A 221 11.36 11.57 -15.95
C PRO A 221 11.60 10.86 -17.29
N GLY A 222 11.35 9.54 -17.35
CA GLY A 222 11.45 8.78 -18.59
C GLY A 222 10.32 9.09 -19.58
N ASN A 223 9.11 9.30 -19.07
CA ASN A 223 7.89 9.45 -19.86
C ASN A 223 7.69 10.89 -20.40
N VAL A 224 8.27 11.90 -19.75
CA VAL A 224 8.17 13.31 -20.21
C VAL A 224 9.28 13.73 -21.17
N LYS A 225 10.17 12.82 -21.56
CA LYS A 225 11.24 13.12 -22.52
C LYS A 225 10.67 13.45 -23.91
N PRO A 226 11.26 14.41 -24.65
CA PRO A 226 10.83 14.71 -26.01
C PRO A 226 10.83 13.45 -26.90
N GLY A 227 9.73 13.25 -27.63
CA GLY A 227 9.56 12.12 -28.55
C GLY A 227 9.19 10.79 -27.91
N ILE A 228 9.01 10.73 -26.58
CA ILE A 228 8.54 9.53 -25.89
C ILE A 228 7.01 9.56 -25.78
N THR A 229 6.36 8.46 -26.15
CA THR A 229 4.97 8.20 -25.79
C THR A 229 4.96 7.59 -24.38
N PRO A 230 4.34 8.23 -23.38
CA PRO A 230 4.32 7.74 -22.01
C PRO A 230 3.77 6.32 -21.91
N LEU A 231 4.46 5.46 -21.16
CA LEU A 231 3.95 4.16 -20.75
C LEU A 231 4.30 3.92 -19.26
N PRO A 232 3.33 3.61 -18.40
CA PRO A 232 1.88 3.65 -18.66
C PRO A 232 1.41 5.07 -19.06
N ASN A 233 0.37 5.17 -19.89
CA ASN A 233 -0.21 6.45 -20.29
C ASN A 233 -1.35 6.86 -19.34
N SER A 234 -1.83 8.10 -19.50
CA SER A 234 -2.92 8.64 -18.67
C SER A 234 -4.20 7.80 -18.72
N THR A 235 -4.57 7.25 -19.89
CA THR A 235 -5.75 6.37 -20.01
C THR A 235 -5.60 5.09 -19.18
N MET A 236 -4.42 4.46 -19.20
CA MET A 236 -4.14 3.28 -18.38
C MET A 236 -4.26 3.60 -16.89
N LEU A 237 -3.66 4.71 -16.46
CA LEU A 237 -3.68 5.14 -15.06
C LEU A 237 -5.09 5.50 -14.58
N GLN A 238 -5.84 6.27 -15.38
CA GLN A 238 -7.24 6.60 -15.08
C GLN A 238 -8.11 5.35 -15.00
N THR A 239 -7.89 4.38 -15.90
CA THR A 239 -8.61 3.10 -15.87
C THR A 239 -8.31 2.35 -14.57
N TYR A 240 -7.04 2.17 -14.22
CA TYR A 240 -6.65 1.48 -12.99
C TYR A 240 -7.21 2.16 -11.74
N ASN A 241 -7.05 3.48 -11.63
CA ASN A 241 -7.52 4.26 -10.49
C ASN A 241 -9.06 4.25 -10.36
N THR A 242 -9.79 4.23 -11.48
CA THR A 242 -11.27 4.10 -11.47
C THR A 242 -11.71 2.72 -11.00
N LEU A 243 -11.04 1.67 -11.47
CA LEU A 243 -11.31 0.29 -11.04
C LEU A 243 -11.00 0.11 -9.55
N LEU A 244 -9.88 0.68 -9.07
CA LEU A 244 -9.52 0.65 -7.65
C LEU A 244 -10.58 1.37 -6.81
N SER A 245 -11.03 2.56 -7.21
CA SER A 245 -12.10 3.30 -6.54
C SER A 245 -13.43 2.53 -6.48
N THR A 246 -13.71 1.72 -7.50
CA THR A 246 -14.89 0.86 -7.52
C THR A 246 -14.71 -0.31 -6.55
N ALA A 247 -13.53 -0.92 -6.51
CA ALA A 247 -13.21 -2.03 -5.62
C ALA A 247 -13.22 -1.59 -4.15
N THR A 248 -12.66 -0.42 -3.79
CA THR A 248 -12.68 0.10 -2.42
C THR A 248 -14.11 0.36 -1.92
N SER A 249 -14.97 0.90 -2.80
CA SER A 249 -16.38 1.14 -2.51
C SER A 249 -17.14 -0.17 -2.34
N THR A 250 -16.89 -1.14 -3.22
CA THR A 250 -17.47 -2.49 -3.13
C THR A 250 -17.06 -3.14 -1.81
N PHE A 251 -15.77 -3.12 -1.47
CA PHE A 251 -15.23 -3.67 -0.24
C PHE A 251 -15.93 -3.12 1.00
N ALA A 252 -16.16 -1.79 1.07
CA ALA A 252 -16.90 -1.17 2.16
C ALA A 252 -18.32 -1.74 2.34
N THR A 253 -19.01 -2.04 1.22
CA THR A 253 -20.38 -2.53 1.23
C THR A 253 -20.50 -4.04 1.44
N THR A 254 -19.50 -4.81 1.02
CA THR A 254 -19.48 -6.28 1.14
C THR A 254 -18.82 -6.78 2.42
N HIS A 255 -18.14 -5.91 3.17
CA HIS A 255 -17.44 -6.23 4.41
C HIS A 255 -18.00 -5.43 5.60
N PRO A 256 -19.05 -5.93 6.30
CA PRO A 256 -19.71 -5.19 7.36
C PRO A 256 -18.78 -4.64 8.44
N GLY A 257 -19.02 -3.40 8.84
CA GLY A 257 -18.23 -2.68 9.85
C GLY A 257 -16.90 -2.13 9.33
N THR A 258 -16.63 -2.22 8.03
CA THR A 258 -15.40 -1.70 7.42
C THR A 258 -15.52 -0.22 7.06
N LYS A 259 -14.51 0.56 7.44
CA LYS A 259 -14.20 1.88 6.88
C LYS A 259 -13.16 1.70 5.79
N SER A 260 -13.57 1.92 4.54
CA SER A 260 -12.70 1.89 3.35
C SER A 260 -12.48 3.32 2.88
N MET A 261 -11.23 3.79 2.92
CA MET A 261 -10.83 5.15 2.60
C MET A 261 -9.87 5.12 1.41
N LEU A 262 -10.16 5.87 0.36
CA LEU A 262 -9.28 6.00 -0.80
C LEU A 262 -8.71 7.42 -0.85
N PHE A 263 -7.39 7.54 -0.68
CA PHE A 263 -6.70 8.80 -0.90
C PHE A 263 -6.31 8.95 -2.38
N ASP A 264 -6.60 10.12 -2.94
CA ASP A 264 -6.29 10.46 -4.33
C ASP A 264 -4.86 10.99 -4.48
N THR A 265 -3.91 10.06 -4.39
CA THR A 265 -2.48 10.31 -4.61
C THR A 265 -2.21 10.91 -5.99
N TYR A 266 -2.89 10.42 -7.03
CA TYR A 266 -2.74 10.89 -8.40
C TYR A 266 -2.99 12.38 -8.50
N SER A 267 -4.16 12.85 -8.05
CA SER A 267 -4.52 14.26 -8.12
C SER A 267 -3.64 15.11 -7.23
N PHE A 268 -3.32 14.64 -6.02
CA PHE A 268 -2.45 15.37 -5.10
C PHE A 268 -1.05 15.60 -5.72
N LEU A 269 -0.40 14.55 -6.19
CA LEU A 269 0.94 14.65 -6.79
C LEU A 269 0.92 15.42 -8.12
N THR A 270 -0.13 15.28 -8.92
CA THR A 270 -0.34 16.10 -10.13
C THR A 270 -0.41 17.58 -9.78
N SER A 271 -1.10 17.96 -8.69
CA SER A 271 -1.21 19.35 -8.27
C SER A 271 0.16 19.97 -7.90
N ILE A 272 1.06 19.17 -7.31
CA ILE A 272 2.43 19.61 -7.02
C ILE A 272 3.21 19.77 -8.32
N LEU A 273 3.10 18.81 -9.24
CA LEU A 273 3.79 18.87 -10.53
C LEU A 273 3.36 20.07 -11.39
N ASP A 274 2.08 20.46 -11.31
CA ASP A 274 1.50 21.56 -12.07
C ASP A 274 1.78 22.93 -11.43
N ASN A 275 1.93 22.98 -10.10
CA ASN A 275 2.29 24.19 -9.37
C ASN A 275 3.35 23.89 -8.28
N PRO A 276 4.63 23.70 -8.66
CA PRO A 276 5.68 23.23 -7.75
C PRO A 276 6.26 24.34 -6.85
N ALA A 277 6.10 25.61 -7.21
CA ALA A 277 6.74 26.73 -6.52
C ALA A 277 6.37 26.87 -5.02
N PRO A 278 5.09 26.72 -4.60
CA PRO A 278 4.70 26.73 -3.18
C PRO A 278 5.36 25.63 -2.35
N TYR A 279 5.82 24.56 -3.00
CA TYR A 279 6.47 23.42 -2.36
C TYR A 279 8.00 23.54 -2.32
N GLY A 280 8.57 24.63 -2.87
CA GLY A 280 10.02 24.81 -3.00
C GLY A 280 10.66 23.89 -4.03
N ILE A 281 9.86 23.27 -4.90
CA ILE A 281 10.32 22.34 -5.94
C ILE A 281 10.63 23.14 -7.20
N THR A 282 11.83 22.95 -7.75
CA THR A 282 12.30 23.63 -8.96
C THR A 282 12.52 22.68 -10.13
N ASN A 283 12.58 21.37 -9.87
CA ASN A 283 12.77 20.35 -10.90
C ASN A 283 11.69 19.26 -10.84
N THR A 284 10.83 19.20 -11.85
CA THR A 284 9.70 18.27 -11.96
C THR A 284 9.82 17.26 -13.10
N THR A 285 10.86 17.37 -13.94
CA THR A 285 10.99 16.60 -15.18
C THR A 285 12.24 15.70 -15.21
N SER A 286 13.13 15.83 -14.23
CA SER A 286 14.36 15.05 -14.12
C SER A 286 14.69 14.75 -12.66
N PHE A 287 15.79 14.04 -12.44
CA PHE A 287 16.36 13.73 -11.14
C PHE A 287 17.88 13.91 -11.19
N CYS A 288 18.53 14.00 -10.03
CA CYS A 288 20.00 14.12 -9.97
C CYS A 288 20.68 12.85 -10.52
N PRO A 289 21.63 12.91 -11.48
CA PRO A 289 22.27 11.70 -12.02
C PRO A 289 23.02 10.85 -10.99
N ARG A 290 23.45 11.45 -9.87
CA ARG A 290 24.15 10.82 -8.74
C ARG A 290 23.33 10.88 -7.47
N TYR A 291 22.00 10.72 -7.59
CA TYR A 291 21.04 10.80 -6.48
C TYR A 291 21.36 9.84 -5.32
N ASP A 292 22.08 8.76 -5.60
CA ASP A 292 22.49 7.70 -4.66
C ASP A 292 23.93 7.86 -4.14
N ALA A 293 24.61 8.95 -4.48
CA ALA A 293 25.95 9.21 -3.94
C ALA A 293 25.87 9.39 -2.40
N PRO A 294 26.80 8.80 -1.61
CA PRO A 294 26.74 8.87 -0.15
C PRO A 294 26.81 10.28 0.45
N ASP A 295 27.39 11.23 -0.30
CA ASP A 295 27.56 12.64 0.06
C ASP A 295 26.57 13.55 -0.69
N ILE A 296 25.56 12.99 -1.37
CA ILE A 296 24.66 13.77 -2.25
C ILE A 296 23.97 14.93 -1.52
N GLU A 297 23.68 14.77 -0.22
CA GLU A 297 23.01 15.78 0.59
C GLU A 297 23.83 17.08 0.69
N THR A 298 25.16 16.97 0.71
CA THR A 298 26.06 18.13 0.90
C THR A 298 26.88 18.47 -0.35
N ASN A 299 27.06 17.51 -1.26
CA ASN A 299 27.94 17.63 -2.43
C ASN A 299 27.18 17.60 -3.77
N TYR A 300 25.86 17.80 -3.76
CA TYR A 300 25.01 17.82 -4.96
C TYR A 300 25.55 18.71 -6.10
N ALA A 301 26.19 19.83 -5.78
CA ALA A 301 26.72 20.76 -6.76
C ALA A 301 27.86 20.14 -7.59
N ALA A 302 28.69 19.27 -6.99
CA ALA A 302 29.75 18.55 -7.70
C ALA A 302 29.17 17.55 -8.73
N TYR A 303 27.91 17.18 -8.58
CA TYR A 303 27.17 16.32 -9.52
C TYR A 303 26.32 17.11 -10.51
N GLY A 304 26.42 18.44 -10.53
CA GLY A 304 25.62 19.30 -11.39
C GLY A 304 24.14 19.33 -11.00
N CYS A 305 23.83 19.03 -9.75
CA CYS A 305 22.48 19.00 -9.22
C CYS A 305 22.16 20.24 -8.39
N VAL A 306 20.88 20.43 -8.08
CA VAL A 306 20.41 21.30 -6.99
C VAL A 306 20.21 20.47 -5.71
N PRO A 307 19.91 21.06 -4.54
CA PRO A 307 19.55 20.26 -3.36
C PRO A 307 18.42 19.27 -3.67
N LEU A 308 18.50 18.03 -3.17
CA LEU A 308 17.50 16.99 -3.48
C LEU A 308 16.08 17.38 -3.07
N GLU A 309 15.91 18.21 -2.03
CA GLU A 309 14.61 18.73 -1.61
C GLU A 309 13.92 19.62 -2.66
N GLN A 310 14.66 20.13 -3.64
CA GLN A 310 14.12 20.92 -4.75
C GLN A 310 13.72 20.05 -5.97
N TYR A 311 13.99 18.74 -5.93
CA TYR A 311 13.51 17.80 -6.93
C TYR A 311 12.19 17.18 -6.51
N PHE A 312 11.28 17.02 -7.47
CA PHE A 312 10.10 16.18 -7.32
C PHE A 312 10.49 14.69 -7.36
N TRP A 313 11.28 14.32 -8.38
CA TRP A 313 11.72 12.94 -8.63
C TRP A 313 13.08 12.68 -7.99
N TYR A 314 13.17 11.64 -7.16
CA TYR A 314 14.42 11.16 -6.58
C TYR A 314 15.25 10.39 -7.61
N ASN A 315 14.58 9.52 -8.36
CA ASN A 315 15.18 8.74 -9.44
C ASN A 315 14.17 8.59 -10.60
N SER A 316 14.36 7.60 -11.47
CA SER A 316 13.52 7.42 -12.67
C SER A 316 12.05 7.07 -12.39
N GLY A 317 11.69 6.66 -11.16
CA GLY A 317 10.33 6.20 -10.85
C GLY A 317 9.80 6.57 -9.46
N HIS A 318 10.62 7.17 -8.60
CA HIS A 318 10.26 7.47 -7.21
C HIS A 318 10.34 8.97 -6.92
N ILE A 319 9.42 9.45 -6.08
CA ILE A 319 9.41 10.83 -5.59
C ILE A 319 10.40 11.00 -4.43
N THR A 320 10.88 12.24 -4.21
CA THR A 320 11.81 12.52 -3.10
C THR A 320 11.16 12.40 -1.73
N TRP A 321 11.98 12.18 -0.70
CA TRP A 321 11.56 12.21 0.70
C TRP A 321 10.79 13.50 1.02
N ARG A 322 11.17 14.62 0.40
CA ARG A 322 10.49 15.91 0.57
C ARG A 322 9.05 15.86 0.06
N VAL A 323 8.83 15.29 -1.13
CA VAL A 323 7.47 15.09 -1.68
C VAL A 323 6.69 14.07 -0.87
N HIS A 324 7.33 12.99 -0.39
CA HIS A 324 6.70 12.06 0.55
C HIS A 324 6.24 12.74 1.85
N GLY A 325 6.99 13.73 2.36
CA GLY A 325 6.57 14.55 3.50
C GLY A 325 5.30 15.36 3.23
N PHE A 326 5.19 15.98 2.05
CA PHE A 326 3.95 16.66 1.63
C PHE A 326 2.79 15.68 1.48
N LEU A 327 3.03 14.51 0.87
CA LEU A 327 2.04 13.45 0.72
C LEU A 327 1.53 12.97 2.09
N ALA A 328 2.43 12.72 3.04
CA ALA A 328 2.05 12.31 4.39
C ALA A 328 1.21 13.36 5.13
N GLY A 329 1.52 14.65 4.94
CA GLY A 329 0.71 15.75 5.49
C GLY A 329 -0.70 15.78 4.92
N ALA A 330 -0.84 15.59 3.61
CA ALA A 330 -2.14 15.52 2.94
C ALA A 330 -2.95 14.28 3.34
N VAL A 331 -2.29 13.11 3.41
CA VAL A 331 -2.90 11.87 3.90
C VAL A 331 -3.36 12.01 5.35
N ARG A 332 -2.57 12.65 6.21
CA ARG A 332 -2.98 12.93 7.60
C ARG A 332 -4.25 13.78 7.65
N GLY A 333 -4.28 14.90 6.93
CA GLY A 333 -5.47 15.77 6.89
C GLY A 333 -6.71 15.04 6.34
N PHE A 334 -6.52 14.16 5.35
CA PHE A 334 -7.59 13.29 4.86
C PHE A 334 -8.10 12.33 5.94
N LEU A 335 -7.20 11.59 6.62
CA LEU A 335 -7.59 10.66 7.69
C LEU A 335 -8.29 11.38 8.86
N GLU A 336 -7.84 12.58 9.22
CA GLU A 336 -8.51 13.40 10.23
C GLU A 336 -9.92 13.79 9.81
N SER A 337 -10.16 14.05 8.51
CA SER A 337 -11.49 14.36 7.97
C SER A 337 -12.44 13.15 7.87
N GLU A 338 -11.89 11.94 7.86
CA GLU A 338 -12.65 10.68 7.78
C GLU A 338 -13.12 10.16 9.13
N GLY A 339 -12.64 10.77 10.24
CA GLY A 339 -12.99 10.40 11.60
C GLY A 339 -14.33 10.99 12.06
N TYR A 340 -15.09 10.22 12.84
CA TYR A 340 -16.35 10.66 13.46
C TYR A 340 -16.48 10.22 14.92
#